data_AF-K0R104-F1
#
_entry.id   AF-K0R104-F1
#
_cell.length_a   1.000
_cell.length_b   1.000
_cell.length_c   1.000
_cell.angle_alpha   90.00
_cell.angle_beta   90.00
_cell.angle_gamma   90.00
#
_symmetry.space_group_name_H-M   'P 1'
#
loop_
_entity.id
_entity.type
_entity.pdbx_description
1 polymer ?
#
loop_
_entity_poly.entity_id
_entity_poly.type
_entity_poly.pdbx_seq_one_letter_code
_entity_poly.pdbx_strand_id
1 'polypeptide(L)'
;NGDGVEQDVARGVSFYKKAAMLGNSTARHNLGCYEFERGRYDRGVRHLLISAKMGSERSLANIKELFKAGFAKKTQYAEALEGFRDASAEMKSPDREEARTHPLFN
;
A
#
# COMPACT_ATOMS: atom_id res chain seq x y z
N ASN A 1 -10.84 -3.14 31.33
CA ASN A 1 -9.66 -2.32 30.99
C ASN A 1 -9.16 -2.71 29.60
N GLY A 2 -9.83 -2.23 28.55
CA GLY A 2 -9.47 -2.53 27.15
C GLY A 2 -10.03 -1.51 26.16
N ASP A 3 -11.05 -0.75 26.57
CA ASP A 3 -11.75 0.21 25.70
C ASP A 3 -10.86 1.34 25.16
N GLY A 4 -9.87 1.78 25.94
CA GLY A 4 -8.93 2.82 25.51
C GLY A 4 -8.06 2.40 24.32
N VAL A 5 -7.64 1.12 24.29
CA VAL A 5 -6.78 0.58 23.23
C VAL A 5 -7.56 0.46 21.92
N GLU A 6 -8.81 0.01 21.97
CA GLU A 6 -9.64 -0.10 20.77
C GLU A 6 -9.99 1.28 20.18
N GLN A 7 -10.19 2.28 21.04
CA GLN A 7 -10.45 3.67 20.64
C GLN A 7 -9.22 4.32 19.99
N ASP A 8 -8.02 4.05 20.49
CA ASP A 8 -6.76 4.53 19.92
C ASP A 8 -6.46 3.87 18.57
N VAL A 9 -6.72 2.58 18.45
CA VAL A 9 -6.59 1.85 17.17
C VAL A 9 -7.56 2.42 16.13
N ALA A 10 -8.81 2.69 16.50
CA ALA A 10 -9.80 3.30 15.60
C ALA A 10 -9.37 4.70 15.12
N ARG A 11 -8.79 5.52 16.02
CA ARG A 11 -8.23 6.83 15.65
C ARG A 11 -7.05 6.69 14.69
N GLY A 12 -6.11 5.79 14.97
CA GLY A 12 -4.96 5.51 14.09
C GLY A 12 -5.38 5.09 12.68
N VAL A 13 -6.38 4.21 12.57
CA VAL A 13 -6.94 3.79 11.29
C VAL A 13 -7.58 4.95 10.51
N SER A 14 -8.22 5.89 11.20
CA SER A 14 -8.76 7.10 10.56
C SER A 14 -7.67 7.95 9.92
N PHE A 15 -6.54 8.15 10.61
CA PHE A 15 -5.39 8.85 10.04
C PHE A 15 -4.80 8.11 8.84
N TYR A 16 -4.64 6.79 8.94
CA TYR A 16 -4.17 6.01 7.79
C TYR A 16 -5.13 6.07 6.60
N LYS A 17 -6.46 6.09 6.82
CA LYS A 17 -7.44 6.28 5.74
C LYS A 17 -7.25 7.62 5.04
N LYS A 18 -7.08 8.71 5.80
CA LYS A 18 -6.83 10.04 5.23
C LYS A 18 -5.54 10.07 4.42
N ALA A 19 -4.43 9.61 5.01
CA ALA A 19 -3.14 9.57 4.32
C ALA A 19 -3.17 8.66 3.08
N ALA A 20 -3.87 7.52 3.14
CA ALA A 20 -4.06 6.65 1.99
C ALA A 20 -4.85 7.31 0.86
N MET A 21 -5.86 8.15 1.17
CA MET A 21 -6.59 8.93 0.15
C MET A 21 -5.71 10.00 -0.49
N LEU A 22 -4.72 10.53 0.24
CA LEU A 22 -3.72 11.46 -0.28
C LEU A 22 -2.56 10.77 -1.02
N GLY A 23 -2.66 9.46 -1.26
CA GLY A 23 -1.63 8.73 -1.99
C GLY A 23 -0.41 8.33 -1.15
N ASN A 24 -0.54 8.18 0.17
CA ASN A 24 0.54 7.65 0.98
C ASN A 24 0.56 6.11 0.93
N SER A 25 1.62 5.54 0.32
CA SER A 25 1.77 4.08 0.16
C SER A 25 1.96 3.35 1.50
N THR A 26 2.63 3.96 2.48
CA THR A 26 2.82 3.41 3.83
C THR A 26 1.52 3.35 4.61
N ALA A 27 0.68 4.38 4.53
CA ALA A 27 -0.64 4.38 5.15
C ALA A 27 -1.54 3.29 4.54
N ARG A 28 -1.45 3.10 3.22
CA ARG A 28 -2.14 2.02 2.52
C ARG A 28 -1.65 0.65 2.98
N HIS A 29 -0.35 0.47 3.18
CA HIS A 29 0.23 -0.75 3.77
C HIS A 29 -0.31 -1.04 5.17
N ASN A 30 -0.30 -0.02 6.04
CA ASN A 30 -0.75 -0.15 7.43
C ASN A 30 -2.25 -0.50 7.53
N LEU A 31 -3.09 0.03 6.63
CA LEU A 31 -4.48 -0.40 6.51
C LEU A 31 -4.60 -1.87 6.11
N GLY A 32 -3.69 -2.35 5.25
CA GLY A 32 -3.61 -3.76 4.89
C GLY A 32 -3.37 -4.63 6.11
N CYS A 33 -2.30 -4.33 6.86
CA CYS A 33 -1.95 -5.02 8.11
C CYS A 33 -3.08 -4.99 9.14
N TYR A 34 -3.72 -3.83 9.32
CA TYR A 34 -4.87 -3.69 10.22
C TYR A 34 -6.04 -4.60 9.84
N GLU A 35 -6.36 -4.75 8.55
CA GLU A 35 -7.42 -5.67 8.12
C GLU A 35 -7.02 -7.14 8.30
N PHE A 36 -5.72 -7.49 8.18
CA PHE A 36 -5.22 -8.84 8.46
C PHE A 36 -5.32 -9.23 9.93
N GLU A 37 -4.98 -8.32 10.84
CA GLU A 37 -5.13 -8.53 12.29
C GLU A 37 -6.59 -8.83 12.67
N ARG A 38 -7.54 -8.40 11.84
CA ARG A 38 -8.98 -8.65 12.02
C ARG A 38 -9.51 -9.82 11.20
N GLY A 39 -8.63 -10.61 10.58
CA GLY A 39 -8.99 -11.76 9.76
C GLY A 39 -9.67 -11.40 8.43
N ARG A 40 -9.60 -10.15 7.98
CA ARG A 40 -10.26 -9.66 6.75
C ARG A 40 -9.28 -9.65 5.59
N TYR A 41 -8.77 -10.83 5.25
CA TYR A 41 -7.70 -11.03 4.27
C TYR A 41 -8.01 -10.39 2.90
N ASP A 42 -9.24 -10.50 2.38
CA ASP A 42 -9.62 -9.87 1.10
C ASP A 42 -9.49 -8.34 1.10
N ARG A 43 -9.74 -7.69 2.23
CA ARG A 43 -9.55 -6.23 2.35
C ARG A 43 -8.07 -5.90 2.52
N GLY A 44 -7.37 -6.70 3.34
CA GLY A 44 -5.93 -6.56 3.56
C GLY A 44 -5.14 -6.64 2.26
N VAL A 45 -5.42 -7.65 1.42
CA VAL A 45 -4.77 -7.84 0.12
C VAL A 45 -5.04 -6.66 -0.81
N ARG A 46 -6.26 -6.13 -0.85
CA ARG A 46 -6.58 -4.94 -1.67
C ARG A 46 -5.79 -3.71 -1.26
N HIS A 47 -5.63 -3.48 0.03
CA HIS A 47 -4.82 -2.37 0.54
C HIS A 47 -3.34 -2.53 0.20
N LEU A 48 -2.78 -3.73 0.39
CA LEU A 48 -1.41 -4.02 -0.01
C LEU A 48 -1.20 -3.90 -1.52
N LEU A 49 -2.18 -4.34 -2.33
CA LEU A 49 -2.08 -4.30 -3.78
C LEU A 49 -1.97 -2.85 -4.26
N ILE A 50 -2.82 -1.96 -3.76
CA ILE A 50 -2.73 -0.54 -4.08
C ILE A 50 -1.38 0.03 -3.61
N SER A 51 -0.90 -0.33 -2.41
CA SER A 51 0.40 0.11 -1.92
C SER A 51 1.57 -0.38 -2.81
N ALA A 52 1.52 -1.62 -3.29
CA ALA A 52 2.51 -2.18 -4.22
C ALA A 52 2.49 -1.45 -5.58
N LYS A 53 1.30 -1.14 -6.11
CA LYS A 53 1.13 -0.31 -7.33
C LYS A 53 1.60 1.14 -7.17
N MET A 54 1.97 1.55 -5.96
CA MET A 54 2.56 2.85 -5.68
C MET A 54 4.07 2.75 -5.41
N GLY A 55 4.69 1.61 -5.73
CA GLY A 55 6.12 1.37 -5.56
C GLY A 55 6.51 0.89 -4.15
N SER A 56 5.59 0.37 -3.34
CA SER A 56 5.94 -0.17 -2.02
C SER A 56 6.40 -1.63 -2.10
N GLU A 57 7.71 -1.84 -1.94
CA GLU A 57 8.32 -3.19 -1.91
C GLU A 57 7.82 -4.03 -0.73
N ARG A 58 7.61 -3.40 0.44
CA ARG A 58 7.10 -4.10 1.64
C ARG A 58 5.72 -4.71 1.39
N SER A 59 4.86 -3.99 0.68
CA SER A 59 3.52 -4.49 0.36
C SER A 59 3.57 -5.62 -0.67
N LEU A 60 4.46 -5.53 -1.65
CA LEU A 60 4.68 -6.59 -2.62
C LEU A 60 5.20 -7.87 -1.94
N ALA A 61 6.15 -7.75 -1.01
CA ALA A 61 6.67 -8.85 -0.22
C ALA A 61 5.56 -9.50 0.63
N ASN A 62 4.70 -8.71 1.28
CA ASN A 62 3.58 -9.25 2.04
C ASN A 62 2.58 -10.01 1.16
N ILE A 63 2.26 -9.52 -0.04
CA ILE A 63 1.36 -10.25 -0.97
C ILE A 63 2.00 -11.57 -1.41
N LYS A 64 3.32 -11.61 -1.62
CA LYS A 64 4.05 -12.85 -1.94
C LYS A 64 3.90 -13.88 -0.81
N GLU A 65 4.07 -13.48 0.44
CA GLU A 65 3.90 -14.38 1.58
C GLU A 65 2.44 -14.84 1.75
N LEU A 66 1.47 -13.95 1.52
CA LEU A 66 0.05 -14.31 1.53
C LEU A 66 -0.32 -15.28 0.41
N PHE A 67 0.29 -15.13 -0.76
CA PHE A 67 0.11 -16.07 -1.87
C PHE A 67 0.68 -17.45 -1.54
N LYS A 68 1.89 -17.51 -0.97
CA LYS A 68 2.49 -18.78 -0.50
C LYS A 68 1.64 -19.46 0.58
N ALA A 69 1.04 -18.67 1.46
CA ALA A 69 0.17 -19.16 2.52
C ALA A 69 -1.26 -19.50 2.04
N GLY A 70 -1.60 -19.25 0.77
CA GLY A 70 -2.92 -19.53 0.20
C GLY A 70 -4.02 -18.49 0.50
N PHE A 71 -3.68 -17.37 1.17
CA PHE A 71 -4.62 -16.28 1.47
C PHE A 71 -4.77 -15.26 0.34
N ALA A 72 -3.82 -15.22 -0.60
CA ALA A 72 -3.92 -14.40 -1.81
C ALA A 72 -3.97 -15.27 -3.06
N LYS A 73 -4.72 -14.82 -4.07
CA LYS A 73 -4.85 -15.49 -5.36
C LYS A 73 -3.61 -15.22 -6.23
N LYS A 74 -3.27 -16.15 -7.11
CA LYS A 74 -2.18 -15.99 -8.11
C LYS A 74 -2.35 -14.70 -8.93
N THR A 75 -3.59 -14.38 -9.31
CA THR A 75 -3.92 -13.16 -10.06
C THR A 75 -3.58 -11.89 -9.29
N GLN A 76 -3.88 -11.85 -7.98
CA GLN A 76 -3.58 -10.69 -7.12
C GLN A 76 -2.08 -10.48 -6.95
N TYR A 77 -1.31 -11.57 -6.86
CA TYR A 77 0.14 -11.49 -6.80
C TYR A 77 0.75 -11.02 -8.13
N ALA A 78 0.26 -11.53 -9.26
CA ALA A 78 0.69 -11.09 -10.59
C ALA A 78 0.40 -9.59 -10.81
N GLU A 79 -0.80 -9.15 -10.45
CA GLU A 79 -1.22 -7.75 -10.55
C GLU A 79 -0.39 -6.81 -9.67
N ALA A 80 0.01 -7.26 -8.47
CA ALA A 80 0.89 -6.50 -7.60
C ALA A 80 2.30 -6.35 -8.18
N LEU A 81 2.83 -7.41 -8.81
CA LEU A 81 4.14 -7.37 -9.48
C LEU A 81 4.12 -6.44 -10.69
N GLU A 82 3.08 -6.51 -11.50
CA GLU A 82 2.91 -5.66 -12.69
C GLU A 82 2.84 -4.19 -12.30
N GLY A 83 1.88 -3.79 -11.45
CA GLY A 83 1.77 -2.38 -11.10
C GLY A 83 2.94 -1.85 -10.25
N PHE A 84 3.70 -2.70 -9.55
CA PHE A 84 4.96 -2.28 -8.92
C PHE A 84 6.05 -1.95 -9.96
N ARG A 85 6.13 -2.74 -11.05
CA ARG A 85 7.03 -2.48 -12.17
C ARG A 85 6.63 -1.19 -12.88
N ASP A 86 5.34 -0.98 -13.13
CA ASP A 86 4.84 0.24 -13.75
C ASP A 86 5.16 1.46 -12.90
N ALA A 87 4.90 1.41 -11.59
CA ALA A 87 5.25 2.49 -10.67
C ALA A 87 6.75 2.81 -10.67
N SER A 88 7.60 1.77 -10.76
CA SER A 88 9.06 1.92 -10.83
C SER A 88 9.51 2.48 -12.18
N ALA A 89 8.80 2.17 -13.27
CA ALA A 89 9.07 2.71 -14.61
C ALA A 89 8.66 4.19 -14.69
N GLU A 90 7.45 4.54 -14.23
CA GLU A 90 6.95 5.92 -14.14
C GLU A 90 7.81 6.83 -13.25
N MET A 91 8.43 6.27 -12.21
CA MET A 91 9.42 7.01 -11.40
C MET A 91 10.70 7.35 -12.17
N LYS A 92 11.03 6.58 -13.20
CA LYS A 92 12.26 6.70 -14.01
C LYS A 92 12.01 7.32 -15.39
N SER A 93 10.76 7.63 -15.73
CA SER A 93 10.42 8.27 -17.00
C SER A 93 11.05 9.68 -17.07
N PRO A 94 11.66 10.06 -18.21
CA PRO A 94 12.29 11.36 -18.41
C PRO A 94 11.39 12.55 -18.07
N ASP A 95 10.08 12.45 -18.34
CA ASP A 95 9.08 13.45 -17.97
C ASP A 95 9.13 13.84 -16.47
N ARG A 96 9.43 12.88 -15.59
CA ARG A 96 9.53 13.14 -14.15
C ARG A 96 10.90 13.74 -13.79
N GLU A 97 11.97 13.43 -14.50
CA GLU A 97 13.27 14.12 -14.35
C GLU A 97 13.18 15.57 -14.85
N GLU A 98 12.48 15.81 -15.96
CA GLU A 98 12.27 17.14 -16.54
C GLU A 98 11.37 18.03 -15.66
N ALA A 99 10.34 17.45 -15.02
CA ALA A 99 9.56 18.14 -14.00
C ALA A 99 10.35 18.47 -12.72
N ARG A 100 11.43 17.72 -12.42
CA ARG A 100 12.31 17.98 -11.26
C ARG A 100 13.40 19.02 -11.55
N THR A 101 13.70 19.27 -12.81
CA THR A 101 14.68 20.29 -13.23
C THR A 101 14.03 21.62 -13.61
N HIS A 102 12.69 21.70 -13.66
CA HIS A 102 11.98 22.93 -13.99
C HIS A 102 11.96 23.92 -12.81
N PRO A 103 12.51 25.15 -12.95
CA PRO A 103 12.65 26.12 -11.87
C PRO A 103 11.36 26.94 -11.68
N LEU A 104 10.26 26.32 -11.25
CA LEU A 104 9.00 27.02 -10.96
C LEU A 104 8.74 27.28 -9.46
N PHE A 105 9.74 27.07 -8.60
CA PHE A 105 9.68 27.44 -7.18
C PHE A 105 11.02 28.01 -6.69
N ASN A 106 11.40 29.19 -7.19
CA ASN A 106 12.38 30.05 -6.53
C ASN A 106 11.90 31.50 -6.54
#